data_AF-A0A937RJX8-F1
#
_entry.id   AF-A0A937RJX8-F1
#
_cell.length_a   1.000
_cell.length_b   1.000
_cell.length_c   1.000
_cell.angle_alpha   90.00
_cell.angle_beta   90.00
_cell.angle_gamma   90.00
#
_symmetry.space_group_name_H-M   'P 1'
#
loop_
_entity.id
_entity.type
_entity.pdbx_description
1 polymer ?
#
loop_
_entity_poly.entity_id
_entity_poly.type
_entity_poly.pdbx_seq_one_letter_code
_entity_poly.pdbx_strand_id
1 'polypeptide(L)'
;MSQLPGTPSVSRRNLLRGGVVLGALGATGTLPAVAAQASGGQGFGGQVFGDRPAFTSGVQSADVTSRGGLIWARADRAAEMVVEVSTRPDFKSVRRAGVRKLTAARDFTGVVELNGLPAGSEVYYRVRLNAADNPSRAGATLTGRLNTAPEKPSDVSFVWTGDVAGQGWGINPEFGGMKIFEAMRKVRPDFALSSGDNIYADGPLAETVALPDGSVWRNLVVPEKLKVAETLAEYRGNFRYNLLDENFKRLNSEVSWIYQWDDHETVNNWYPGEILNDARYTEKRVDVLAANARRAFLEYAPISTASPDGGGRIYRKISYGPTLDVFVLDMRSYKNPNNQAQRDPAGAAILGAEQSQWLIRELDRSKATWKVIAADLPIGLIVPDGADVEAVAQGDGGAPLGREVEIARVLSSIKKNKVRNTVWITADVHYTAAHHYSPDRAAFKDFDPFWEFVAGPANAGTFGPNTLESTFGPEAVFVKAPPAGQVNLSPKSGLQFFGRIAIDGSSRALTVELVDLAGTVVWSKRLPAAR
;
A
#
# COMPACT_ATOMS: atom_id res chain seq x y z
N MET A 1 14.09 -8.73 38.98
CA MET A 1 13.48 -10.07 38.92
C MET A 1 11.96 -9.93 38.90
N SER A 2 11.36 -9.99 37.71
CA SER A 2 10.02 -10.54 37.44
C SER A 2 9.92 -10.64 35.91
N GLN A 3 10.25 -11.82 35.37
CA GLN A 3 10.12 -12.09 33.94
C GLN A 3 8.63 -12.11 33.57
N LEU A 4 8.23 -11.25 32.65
CA LEU A 4 6.93 -11.36 31.98
C LEU A 4 6.99 -12.57 31.04
N PRO A 5 5.95 -13.42 31.00
CA PRO A 5 5.93 -14.61 30.15
C PRO A 5 5.89 -14.21 28.66
N GLY A 6 6.70 -14.90 27.86
CA GLY A 6 6.86 -14.66 26.43
C GLY A 6 5.55 -14.77 25.66
N THR A 7 5.30 -13.77 24.82
CA THR A 7 4.24 -13.75 23.81
C THR A 7 4.56 -14.75 22.70
N PRO A 8 3.57 -15.52 22.17
CA PRO A 8 3.80 -16.43 21.06
C PRO A 8 4.11 -15.63 19.78
N SER A 9 5.25 -15.92 19.16
CA SER A 9 5.72 -15.29 17.92
C SER A 9 4.92 -15.78 16.70
N VAL A 10 4.63 -14.87 15.77
CA VAL A 10 4.13 -15.22 14.43
C VAL A 10 5.34 -15.70 13.62
N SER A 11 5.49 -17.01 13.48
CA SER A 11 6.46 -17.59 12.52
C SER A 11 5.78 -17.89 11.18
N ARG A 12 6.54 -18.11 10.10
CA ARG A 12 6.03 -18.62 8.81
C ARG A 12 5.08 -19.84 8.96
N ARG A 13 5.15 -20.59 10.07
CA ARG A 13 4.22 -21.69 10.42
C ARG A 13 2.82 -21.25 10.87
N ASN A 14 2.62 -20.03 11.36
CA ASN A 14 1.30 -19.53 11.78
C ASN A 14 0.46 -19.02 10.59
N LEU A 15 1.10 -18.54 9.52
CA LEU A 15 0.44 -18.33 8.22
C LEU A 15 -0.04 -19.66 7.62
N LEU A 16 0.73 -20.74 7.76
CA LEU A 16 0.32 -22.09 7.32
C LEU A 16 -0.79 -22.71 8.18
N ARG A 17 -0.93 -22.32 9.45
CA ARG A 17 -2.01 -22.82 10.34
C ARG A 17 -3.37 -22.17 10.07
N GLY A 18 -3.44 -21.12 9.27
CA GLY A 18 -4.70 -20.62 8.70
C GLY A 18 -5.22 -21.42 7.50
N GLY A 19 -4.45 -22.39 6.99
CA GLY A 19 -4.71 -23.06 5.71
C GLY A 19 -4.86 -24.58 5.73
N VAL A 20 -4.93 -25.25 6.89
CA VAL A 20 -5.15 -26.71 6.94
C VAL A 20 -6.54 -27.02 7.52
N VAL A 21 -7.55 -27.03 6.65
CA VAL A 21 -8.79 -27.77 6.91
C VAL A 21 -8.58 -29.18 6.37
N LEU A 22 -8.37 -30.13 7.28
CA LEU A 22 -8.43 -31.57 6.99
C LEU A 22 -9.89 -31.94 6.65
N GLY A 23 -10.25 -31.85 5.37
CA GLY A 23 -11.46 -32.47 4.84
C GLY A 23 -11.28 -33.98 4.75
N ALA A 24 -11.77 -34.72 5.74
CA ALA A 24 -11.89 -36.17 5.64
C ALA A 24 -13.06 -36.51 4.70
N LEU A 25 -12.77 -37.10 3.54
CA LEU A 25 -13.77 -37.78 2.71
C LEU A 25 -13.28 -39.19 2.39
N GLY A 26 -13.94 -40.16 3.02
CA GLY A 26 -13.82 -41.58 2.71
C GLY A 26 -14.63 -41.95 1.47
N ALA A 27 -13.93 -42.57 0.53
CA ALA A 27 -14.30 -43.69 -0.32
C ALA A 27 -15.61 -43.71 -1.15
N THR A 28 -15.37 -43.86 -2.46
CA THR A 28 -16.03 -44.74 -3.45
C THR A 28 -17.43 -44.36 -3.97
N GLY A 29 -17.47 -43.90 -5.22
CA GLY A 29 -18.66 -43.87 -6.06
C GLY A 29 -18.28 -43.61 -7.52
N THR A 30 -18.50 -44.61 -8.37
CA THR A 30 -18.23 -44.63 -9.82
C THR A 30 -18.92 -43.49 -10.58
N LEU A 31 -18.18 -42.82 -11.46
CA LEU A 31 -18.70 -41.82 -12.40
C LEU A 31 -19.49 -42.48 -13.55
N PRO A 32 -20.68 -41.96 -13.90
CA PRO A 32 -21.12 -41.93 -15.29
C PRO A 32 -20.97 -40.50 -15.83
N ALA A 33 -20.35 -40.38 -17.00
CA ALA A 33 -20.30 -39.14 -17.75
C ALA A 33 -21.72 -38.77 -18.21
N VAL A 34 -22.24 -37.64 -17.73
CA VAL A 34 -23.47 -37.02 -18.24
C VAL A 34 -23.08 -35.70 -18.89
N ALA A 35 -23.22 -35.63 -20.20
CA ALA A 35 -23.06 -34.41 -20.98
C ALA A 35 -24.14 -33.39 -20.56
N ALA A 36 -23.73 -32.26 -19.98
CA ALA A 36 -24.62 -31.16 -19.69
C ALA A 36 -24.90 -30.37 -20.98
N GLN A 37 -26.10 -30.53 -21.53
CA GLN A 37 -26.69 -29.60 -22.47
C GLN A 37 -26.97 -28.27 -21.76
N ALA A 38 -26.41 -27.18 -22.27
CA ALA A 38 -26.76 -25.84 -21.85
C ALA A 38 -28.18 -25.51 -22.32
N SER A 39 -29.14 -25.52 -21.38
CA SER A 39 -30.48 -24.99 -21.61
C SER A 39 -30.46 -23.47 -21.49
N GLY A 40 -30.84 -22.80 -22.59
CA GLY A 40 -30.86 -21.35 -22.71
C GLY A 40 -31.86 -20.69 -21.76
N GLY A 41 -31.34 -19.82 -20.89
CA GLY A 41 -32.13 -18.80 -20.21
C GLY A 41 -32.40 -17.62 -21.15
N GLN A 42 -33.67 -17.29 -21.33
CA GLN A 42 -34.14 -16.21 -22.19
C GLN A 42 -33.57 -14.85 -21.74
N GLY A 43 -32.74 -14.26 -22.59
CA GLY A 43 -32.30 -12.89 -22.46
C GLY A 43 -33.41 -11.91 -22.85
N PHE A 44 -33.66 -10.93 -21.98
CA PHE A 44 -34.28 -9.68 -22.39
C PHE A 44 -33.38 -9.03 -23.45
N GLY A 45 -33.95 -8.79 -24.63
CA GLY A 45 -33.26 -8.20 -25.77
C GLY A 45 -32.69 -6.81 -25.46
N GLY A 46 -31.40 -6.75 -25.17
CA GLY A 46 -30.57 -5.56 -25.30
C GLY A 46 -29.76 -5.66 -26.59
N GLN A 47 -29.81 -4.62 -27.43
CA GLN A 47 -28.98 -4.51 -28.62
C GLN A 47 -27.51 -4.85 -28.35
N VAL A 48 -26.91 -5.66 -29.22
CA VAL A 48 -25.48 -6.02 -29.17
C VAL A 48 -24.62 -4.76 -29.39
N PHE A 49 -24.12 -4.16 -28.30
CA PHE A 49 -23.07 -3.11 -28.33
C PHE A 49 -21.67 -3.71 -28.61
N GLY A 50 -21.55 -4.63 -29.57
CA GLY A 50 -20.47 -5.63 -29.64
C GLY A 50 -19.02 -5.13 -29.77
N ASP A 51 -18.77 -3.88 -30.14
CA ASP A 51 -17.44 -3.42 -30.59
C ASP A 51 -16.85 -2.24 -29.78
N ARG A 52 -17.46 -1.83 -28.67
CA ARG A 52 -16.98 -0.68 -27.89
C ARG A 52 -16.15 -1.12 -26.67
N PRO A 53 -15.00 -0.49 -26.40
CA PRO A 53 -14.23 -0.77 -25.18
C PRO A 53 -14.98 -0.30 -23.92
N ALA A 54 -14.84 -1.07 -22.85
CA ALA A 54 -15.43 -0.81 -21.54
C ALA A 54 -14.36 -0.71 -20.45
N PHE A 55 -14.67 0.05 -19.38
CA PHE A 55 -13.83 0.07 -18.19
C PHE A 55 -14.08 -1.17 -17.34
N THR A 56 -13.00 -1.80 -16.88
CA THR A 56 -13.09 -2.98 -16.00
C THR A 56 -12.69 -2.69 -14.56
N SER A 57 -11.99 -1.58 -14.33
CA SER A 57 -11.22 -1.36 -13.10
C SER A 57 -11.33 0.08 -12.58
N GLY A 58 -12.32 0.83 -13.06
CA GLY A 58 -12.48 2.24 -12.73
C GLY A 58 -11.39 3.14 -13.32
N VAL A 59 -11.23 4.29 -12.69
CA VAL A 59 -10.21 5.31 -12.97
C VAL A 59 -9.56 5.72 -11.66
N GLN A 60 -8.31 6.15 -11.72
CA GLN A 60 -7.60 6.64 -10.54
C GLN A 60 -6.62 7.75 -10.89
N SER A 61 -6.31 8.59 -9.90
CA SER A 61 -5.25 9.59 -10.00
C SER A 61 -4.14 9.34 -8.99
N ALA A 62 -2.92 9.78 -9.30
CA ALA A 62 -1.78 9.59 -8.42
C ALA A 62 -0.67 10.63 -8.62
N ASP A 63 0.28 10.67 -7.68
CA ASP A 63 1.46 11.54 -7.67
C ASP A 63 1.12 12.98 -8.06
N VAL A 64 0.02 13.50 -7.51
CA VAL A 64 -0.46 14.85 -7.77
C VAL A 64 0.48 15.88 -7.17
N THR A 65 0.78 16.92 -7.95
CA THR A 65 1.63 18.05 -7.59
C THR A 65 0.85 19.35 -7.70
N SER A 66 1.51 20.50 -7.54
CA SER A 66 0.87 21.80 -7.69
C SER A 66 0.49 22.13 -9.14
N ARG A 67 1.07 21.43 -10.12
CA ARG A 67 0.92 21.72 -11.55
C ARG A 67 0.47 20.53 -12.38
N GLY A 68 0.29 19.37 -11.78
CA GLY A 68 0.07 18.14 -12.53
C GLY A 68 -0.24 16.94 -11.66
N GLY A 69 -0.15 15.77 -12.27
CA GLY A 69 -0.43 14.48 -11.65
C GLY A 69 -0.63 13.42 -12.72
N LEU A 70 -1.05 12.23 -12.32
CA LEU A 70 -1.26 11.10 -13.23
C LEU A 70 -2.74 10.73 -13.24
N ILE A 71 -3.27 10.38 -14.42
CA ILE A 71 -4.57 9.72 -14.57
C ILE A 71 -4.36 8.35 -15.17
N TRP A 72 -4.89 7.34 -14.51
CA TRP A 72 -4.81 5.95 -14.92
C TRP A 72 -6.20 5.39 -15.24
N ALA A 73 -6.24 4.48 -16.21
CA ALA A 73 -7.41 3.65 -16.48
C ALA A 73 -6.99 2.29 -17.06
N ARG A 74 -7.93 1.34 -17.01
CA ARG A 74 -7.83 0.04 -17.70
C ARG A 74 -9.10 -0.24 -18.53
N ALA A 75 -8.89 -0.73 -19.75
CA ALA A 75 -9.93 -1.22 -20.63
C ALA A 75 -10.03 -2.76 -20.63
N ASP A 76 -11.15 -3.30 -21.10
CA ASP A 76 -11.36 -4.73 -21.35
C ASP A 76 -10.59 -5.25 -22.58
N ARG A 77 -10.17 -4.34 -23.47
CA ARG A 77 -9.51 -4.65 -24.76
C ARG A 77 -8.59 -3.52 -25.20
N ALA A 78 -7.94 -3.70 -26.35
CA ALA A 78 -7.14 -2.65 -26.98
C ALA A 78 -8.02 -1.41 -27.25
N ALA A 79 -7.58 -0.25 -26.75
CA ALA A 79 -8.34 0.98 -26.81
C ALA A 79 -7.42 2.20 -26.84
N GLU A 80 -7.99 3.35 -27.16
CA GLU A 80 -7.39 4.66 -26.95
C GLU A 80 -8.05 5.34 -25.75
N MET A 81 -7.28 5.60 -24.71
CA MET A 81 -7.67 6.40 -23.55
C MET A 81 -7.48 7.88 -23.87
N VAL A 82 -8.54 8.66 -23.80
CA VAL A 82 -8.52 10.12 -23.91
C VAL A 82 -8.85 10.72 -22.55
N VAL A 83 -7.99 11.62 -22.07
CA VAL A 83 -8.17 12.31 -20.79
C VAL A 83 -8.43 13.79 -21.03
N GLU A 84 -9.49 14.29 -20.41
CA GLU A 84 -9.86 15.70 -20.36
C GLU A 84 -9.92 16.16 -18.91
N VAL A 85 -9.56 17.41 -18.66
CA VAL A 85 -9.61 18.03 -17.33
C VAL A 85 -10.42 19.33 -17.36
N SER A 86 -11.02 19.67 -16.23
CA SER A 86 -11.87 20.84 -16.03
C SER A 86 -11.80 21.29 -14.57
N THR A 87 -11.85 22.59 -14.32
CA THR A 87 -12.07 23.15 -12.97
C THR A 87 -13.57 23.21 -12.60
N ARG A 88 -14.43 22.74 -13.51
CA ARG A 88 -15.88 22.68 -13.33
C ARG A 88 -16.38 21.24 -13.44
N PRO A 89 -17.23 20.77 -12.52
CA PRO A 89 -17.78 19.41 -12.58
C PRO A 89 -18.71 19.16 -13.78
N ASP A 90 -19.24 20.23 -14.40
CA ASP A 90 -20.11 20.16 -15.57
C ASP A 90 -19.36 19.97 -16.90
N PHE A 91 -18.02 20.00 -16.89
CA PHE A 91 -17.17 19.90 -18.09
C PHE A 91 -17.58 20.87 -19.22
N LYS A 92 -18.11 22.06 -18.90
CA LYS A 92 -18.42 23.10 -19.91
C LYS A 92 -17.17 23.77 -20.48
N SER A 93 -16.06 23.73 -19.73
CA SER A 93 -14.76 24.24 -20.15
C SER A 93 -13.71 23.16 -19.91
N VAL A 94 -13.42 22.38 -20.95
CA VAL A 94 -12.47 21.26 -20.88
C VAL A 94 -11.17 21.58 -21.57
N ARG A 95 -10.09 21.03 -21.03
CA ARG A 95 -8.81 20.92 -21.71
C ARG A 95 -8.50 19.45 -21.93
N ARG A 96 -8.24 19.05 -23.18
CA ARG A 96 -7.70 17.72 -23.48
C ARG A 96 -6.28 17.64 -22.91
N ALA A 97 -6.09 16.78 -21.93
CA ALA A 97 -4.80 16.63 -21.24
C ALA A 97 -3.87 15.67 -21.98
N GLY A 98 -4.41 14.59 -22.55
CA GLY A 98 -3.60 13.63 -23.28
C GLY A 98 -4.37 12.45 -23.84
N VAL A 99 -3.63 11.61 -24.56
CA VAL A 99 -4.13 10.41 -25.23
C VAL A 99 -3.12 9.28 -25.02
N ARG A 100 -3.60 8.09 -24.70
CA ARG A 100 -2.76 6.91 -24.48
C ARG A 100 -3.35 5.67 -25.13
N LYS A 101 -2.55 4.94 -25.91
CA LYS A 101 -2.93 3.61 -26.40
C LYS A 101 -2.83 2.59 -25.25
N LEU A 102 -3.88 1.81 -25.08
CA LEU A 102 -4.00 0.70 -24.15
C LEU A 102 -3.80 -0.59 -24.93
N THR A 103 -2.80 -1.39 -24.56
CA THR A 103 -2.40 -2.59 -25.32
C THR A 103 -2.26 -3.80 -24.40
N ALA A 104 -2.39 -5.00 -24.98
CA ALA A 104 -2.27 -6.26 -24.24
C ALA A 104 -0.90 -6.41 -23.55
N ALA A 105 0.15 -5.78 -24.10
CA ALA A 105 1.51 -5.81 -23.53
C ALA A 105 1.57 -5.22 -22.11
N ARG A 106 0.67 -4.30 -21.76
CA ARG A 106 0.50 -3.69 -20.43
C ARG A 106 -0.87 -4.00 -19.82
N ASP A 107 -1.45 -5.14 -20.20
CA ASP A 107 -2.76 -5.58 -19.70
C ASP A 107 -3.87 -4.52 -19.85
N PHE A 108 -3.79 -3.78 -20.96
CA PHE A 108 -4.71 -2.70 -21.32
C PHE A 108 -4.82 -1.59 -20.27
N THR A 109 -3.80 -1.44 -19.42
CA THR A 109 -3.67 -0.27 -18.53
C THR A 109 -2.96 0.87 -19.26
N GLY A 110 -3.21 2.10 -18.81
CA GLY A 110 -2.56 3.28 -19.34
C GLY A 110 -2.57 4.42 -18.36
N VAL A 111 -1.53 5.25 -18.46
CA VAL A 111 -1.35 6.47 -17.67
C VAL A 111 -1.19 7.64 -18.63
N VAL A 112 -1.92 8.72 -18.34
CA VAL A 112 -1.74 10.04 -18.95
C VAL A 112 -1.23 10.99 -17.88
N GLU A 113 -0.11 11.65 -18.16
CA GLU A 113 0.42 12.71 -17.32
C GLU A 113 -0.32 14.02 -17.55
N LEU A 114 -0.72 14.66 -16.47
CA LEU A 114 -1.34 15.98 -16.45
C LEU A 114 -0.29 17.03 -16.18
N ASN A 115 -0.33 18.10 -16.96
CA ASN A 115 0.54 19.27 -16.80
C ASN A 115 -0.28 20.57 -16.88
N GLY A 116 0.24 21.65 -16.29
CA GLY A 116 -0.38 22.98 -16.35
C GLY A 116 -1.73 23.08 -15.64
N LEU A 117 -1.93 22.31 -14.56
CA LEU A 117 -3.10 22.45 -13.69
C LEU A 117 -2.97 23.70 -12.78
N PRO A 118 -4.10 24.33 -12.39
CA PRO A 118 -4.07 25.36 -11.36
C PRO A 118 -3.69 24.74 -10.01
N ALA A 119 -2.84 25.42 -9.25
CA ALA A 119 -2.42 24.96 -7.92
C ALA A 119 -3.53 25.14 -6.87
N GLY A 120 -3.51 24.33 -5.81
CA GLY A 120 -4.44 24.42 -4.68
C GLY A 120 -5.91 24.37 -5.09
N SER A 121 -6.24 23.56 -6.09
CA SER A 121 -7.55 23.55 -6.74
C SER A 121 -8.10 22.14 -6.85
N GLU A 122 -9.41 22.00 -6.65
CA GLU A 122 -10.13 20.80 -7.06
C GLU A 122 -10.25 20.78 -8.60
N VAL A 123 -9.79 19.70 -9.22
CA VAL A 123 -9.80 19.49 -10.66
C VAL A 123 -10.57 18.22 -10.95
N TYR A 124 -11.52 18.32 -11.88
CA TYR A 124 -12.29 17.20 -12.39
C TYR A 124 -11.64 16.65 -13.64
N TYR A 125 -11.58 15.34 -13.78
CA TYR A 125 -11.10 14.67 -14.98
C TYR A 125 -12.16 13.74 -15.56
N ARG A 126 -12.12 13.56 -16.87
CA ARG A 126 -12.97 12.65 -17.63
C ARG A 126 -12.09 11.78 -18.50
N VAL A 127 -12.27 10.47 -18.37
CA VAL A 127 -11.60 9.46 -19.18
C VAL A 127 -12.61 8.86 -20.13
N ARG A 128 -12.29 8.87 -21.42
CA ARG A 128 -13.07 8.20 -22.47
C ARG A 128 -12.21 7.13 -23.13
N LEU A 129 -12.77 5.95 -23.34
CA LEU A 129 -12.16 4.90 -24.13
C LEU A 129 -12.70 4.95 -25.56
N ASN A 130 -11.84 4.90 -26.57
CA ASN A 130 -12.24 4.72 -27.96
C ASN A 130 -11.67 3.40 -28.49
N ALA A 131 -12.34 2.78 -29.47
CA ALA A 131 -11.81 1.58 -30.10
C ALA A 131 -10.46 1.88 -30.77
N ALA A 132 -9.49 0.97 -30.63
CA ALA A 132 -8.12 1.19 -31.11
C ALA A 132 -8.00 1.26 -32.64
N ASP A 133 -8.91 0.60 -33.36
CA ASP A 133 -8.98 0.53 -34.82
C ASP A 133 -9.83 1.66 -35.43
N ASN A 134 -10.78 2.20 -34.67
CA ASN A 134 -11.56 3.36 -35.06
C ASN A 134 -11.90 4.26 -33.86
N PRO A 135 -11.14 5.35 -33.65
CA PRO A 135 -11.35 6.29 -32.55
C PRO A 135 -12.70 7.03 -32.55
N SER A 136 -13.45 7.01 -33.67
CA SER A 136 -14.82 7.55 -33.71
C SER A 136 -15.82 6.66 -32.97
N ARG A 137 -15.48 5.38 -32.74
CA ARG A 137 -16.24 4.45 -31.90
C ARG A 137 -15.88 4.70 -30.44
N ALA A 138 -16.50 5.74 -29.88
CA ALA A 138 -16.42 6.04 -28.46
C ALA A 138 -17.12 4.96 -27.63
N GLY A 139 -16.39 4.41 -26.67
CA GLY A 139 -16.89 3.54 -25.61
C GLY A 139 -17.31 4.32 -24.37
N ALA A 140 -17.25 3.65 -23.22
CA ALA A 140 -17.68 4.21 -21.95
C ALA A 140 -16.85 5.45 -21.55
N THR A 141 -17.44 6.29 -20.69
CA THR A 141 -16.79 7.44 -20.07
C THR A 141 -16.90 7.34 -18.56
N LEU A 142 -15.81 7.58 -17.85
CA LEU A 142 -15.78 7.71 -16.39
C LEU A 142 -15.20 9.07 -16.01
N THR A 143 -15.64 9.58 -14.86
CA THR A 143 -15.18 10.84 -14.30
C THR A 143 -14.58 10.62 -12.92
N GLY A 144 -13.67 11.48 -12.55
CA GLY A 144 -13.16 11.57 -11.19
C GLY A 144 -12.69 12.99 -10.87
N ARG A 145 -12.07 13.15 -9.71
CA ARG A 145 -11.50 14.41 -9.25
C ARG A 145 -10.17 14.18 -8.54
N LEU A 146 -9.39 15.25 -8.44
CA LEU A 146 -8.16 15.33 -7.67
C LEU A 146 -8.00 16.75 -7.09
N ASN A 147 -7.21 16.88 -6.03
CA ASN A 147 -6.83 18.18 -5.45
C ASN A 147 -5.36 18.44 -5.75
N THR A 148 -5.06 19.49 -6.52
CA THR A 148 -3.67 19.88 -6.78
C THR A 148 -3.05 20.48 -5.53
N ALA A 149 -1.76 20.21 -5.33
CA ALA A 149 -1.06 20.78 -4.19
C ALA A 149 -1.07 22.32 -4.22
N PRO A 150 -1.14 22.98 -3.06
CA PRO A 150 -1.04 24.43 -2.97
C PRO A 150 0.39 24.90 -3.27
N GLU A 151 0.57 26.14 -3.75
CA GLU A 151 1.89 26.79 -3.85
C GLU A 151 2.18 27.76 -2.70
N LYS A 152 1.19 27.99 -1.85
CA LYS A 152 1.26 28.84 -0.66
C LYS A 152 0.96 28.00 0.57
N PRO A 153 1.35 28.43 1.77
CA PRO A 153 0.91 27.76 2.99
C PRO A 153 -0.61 27.68 3.04
N SER A 154 -1.14 26.47 3.10
CA SER A 154 -2.57 26.18 3.26
C SER A 154 -2.74 24.89 4.04
N ASP A 155 -3.99 24.61 4.41
CA ASP A 155 -4.37 23.32 4.96
C ASP A 155 -4.00 22.22 3.96
N VAL A 156 -3.46 21.12 4.49
CA VAL A 156 -3.17 19.88 3.75
C VAL A 156 -3.56 18.71 4.63
N SER A 157 -4.33 17.77 4.10
CA SER A 157 -4.72 16.56 4.78
C SER A 157 -4.55 15.32 3.91
N PHE A 158 -4.13 14.22 4.50
CA PHE A 158 -4.04 12.94 3.81
C PHE A 158 -4.36 11.78 4.74
N VAL A 159 -4.66 10.63 4.15
CA VAL A 159 -4.82 9.36 4.86
C VAL A 159 -3.75 8.38 4.43
N TRP A 160 -3.38 7.43 5.29
CA TRP A 160 -2.50 6.34 4.91
C TRP A 160 -2.95 5.00 5.51
N THR A 161 -2.66 3.91 4.82
CA THR A 161 -2.89 2.53 5.27
C THR A 161 -2.03 1.56 4.42
N GLY A 162 -2.04 0.28 4.75
CA GLY A 162 -1.44 -0.81 3.97
C GLY A 162 -2.27 -2.10 4.12
N ASP A 163 -1.74 -3.22 3.65
CA ASP A 163 -2.27 -4.55 3.97
C ASP A 163 -3.69 -4.80 3.40
N VAL A 164 -3.76 -4.95 2.08
CA VAL A 164 -5.03 -5.06 1.33
C VAL A 164 -5.26 -6.47 0.77
N ALA A 165 -6.30 -7.13 1.30
CA ALA A 165 -6.80 -8.44 0.87
C ALA A 165 -5.87 -9.63 1.17
N GLY A 166 -5.39 -9.70 2.42
CA GLY A 166 -4.41 -10.69 2.92
C GLY A 166 -4.93 -11.68 3.96
N GLN A 167 -4.11 -12.72 4.22
CA GLN A 167 -4.31 -13.75 5.25
C GLN A 167 -5.70 -14.43 5.27
N GLY A 168 -6.30 -14.56 4.09
CA GLY A 168 -7.60 -15.20 3.91
C GLY A 168 -8.79 -14.24 3.85
N TRP A 169 -8.56 -12.93 4.00
CA TRP A 169 -9.60 -11.90 4.03
C TRP A 169 -9.57 -11.03 2.78
N GLY A 170 -10.18 -11.49 1.70
CA GLY A 170 -10.40 -10.72 0.47
C GLY A 170 -11.65 -9.84 0.52
N ILE A 171 -12.18 -9.51 -0.66
CA ILE A 171 -13.42 -8.76 -0.83
C ILE A 171 -14.59 -9.64 -0.39
N ASN A 172 -15.41 -9.16 0.56
CA ASN A 172 -16.65 -9.83 0.96
C ASN A 172 -17.87 -8.96 0.61
N PRO A 173 -18.59 -9.26 -0.50
CA PRO A 173 -19.77 -8.49 -0.91
C PRO A 173 -20.88 -8.45 0.14
N GLU A 174 -21.09 -9.52 0.91
CA GLU A 174 -22.13 -9.59 1.96
C GLU A 174 -21.80 -8.65 3.13
N PHE A 175 -20.52 -8.42 3.41
CA PHE A 175 -20.06 -7.44 4.39
C PHE A 175 -20.10 -5.99 3.88
N GLY A 176 -20.37 -5.80 2.58
CA GLY A 176 -20.31 -4.50 1.91
C GLY A 176 -18.96 -4.20 1.26
N GLY A 177 -18.15 -5.22 1.00
CA GLY A 177 -16.82 -5.11 0.39
C GLY A 177 -15.75 -4.63 1.38
N MET A 178 -14.71 -3.99 0.86
CA MET A 178 -13.59 -3.41 1.63
C MET A 178 -13.97 -2.03 2.21
N LYS A 179 -14.81 -2.04 3.24
CA LYS A 179 -15.43 -0.83 3.83
C LYS A 179 -14.44 0.25 4.32
N ILE A 180 -13.20 -0.10 4.62
CA ILE A 180 -12.18 0.85 5.08
C ILE A 180 -11.97 1.99 4.07
N PHE A 181 -12.02 1.69 2.76
CA PHE A 181 -11.81 2.68 1.71
C PHE A 181 -12.96 3.68 1.63
N GLU A 182 -14.18 3.27 2.01
CA GLU A 182 -15.30 4.19 2.15
C GLU A 182 -15.13 5.09 3.39
N ALA A 183 -14.58 4.58 4.49
CA ALA A 183 -14.25 5.40 5.67
C ALA A 183 -13.18 6.45 5.34
N MET A 184 -12.11 6.05 4.64
CA MET A 184 -11.08 6.95 4.11
C MET A 184 -11.66 8.00 3.15
N ARG A 185 -12.54 7.61 2.23
CA ARG A 185 -13.17 8.54 1.27
C ARG A 185 -14.00 9.61 1.98
N LYS A 186 -14.74 9.24 3.03
CA LYS A 186 -15.64 10.14 3.77
C LYS A 186 -14.92 11.27 4.51
N VAL A 187 -13.65 11.09 4.90
CA VAL A 187 -12.85 12.16 5.52
C VAL A 187 -12.27 13.16 4.51
N ARG A 188 -12.54 12.95 3.21
CA ARG A 188 -12.19 13.85 2.09
C ARG A 188 -10.75 14.39 2.14
N PRO A 189 -9.74 13.51 2.19
CA PRO A 189 -8.35 13.93 2.18
C PRO A 189 -7.94 14.54 0.83
N ASP A 190 -6.85 15.29 0.80
CA ASP A 190 -6.25 15.77 -0.45
C ASP A 190 -5.65 14.61 -1.25
N PHE A 191 -5.07 13.64 -0.56
CA PHE A 191 -4.55 12.39 -1.14
C PHE A 191 -4.56 11.23 -0.12
N ALA A 192 -4.35 10.02 -0.62
CA ALA A 192 -4.11 8.82 0.16
C ALA A 192 -2.69 8.31 -0.10
N LEU A 193 -2.06 7.68 0.89
CA LEU A 193 -0.78 7.00 0.75
C LEU A 193 -0.98 5.51 1.04
N SER A 194 -0.52 4.67 0.12
CA SER A 194 -0.38 3.23 0.37
C SER A 194 1.02 2.98 0.91
N SER A 195 1.12 2.30 2.05
CA SER A 195 2.38 2.03 2.76
C SER A 195 2.90 0.60 2.52
N GLY A 196 2.48 -0.05 1.43
CA GLY A 196 2.83 -1.44 1.16
C GLY A 196 1.61 -2.36 1.05
N ASP A 197 1.86 -3.60 0.66
CA ASP A 197 0.86 -4.68 0.62
C ASP A 197 -0.43 -4.28 -0.11
N ASN A 198 -0.27 -3.66 -1.27
CA ASN A 198 -1.37 -3.28 -2.16
C ASN A 198 -2.09 -4.52 -2.69
N ILE A 199 -1.46 -5.69 -2.64
CA ILE A 199 -2.00 -7.01 -2.93
C ILE A 199 -1.32 -8.05 -2.03
N TYR A 200 -1.93 -9.24 -1.93
CA TYR A 200 -1.28 -10.45 -1.42
C TYR A 200 -1.15 -11.48 -2.53
N ALA A 201 -0.04 -11.43 -3.26
CA ALA A 201 0.24 -12.30 -4.40
C ALA A 201 0.54 -13.75 -3.99
N ASP A 202 0.96 -13.94 -2.74
CA ASP A 202 1.43 -15.18 -2.14
C ASP A 202 0.45 -15.75 -1.09
N GLY A 203 -0.71 -15.10 -0.92
CA GLY A 203 -1.79 -15.48 -0.03
C GLY A 203 -3.05 -15.92 -0.78
N PRO A 204 -3.19 -17.20 -1.17
CA PRO A 204 -4.41 -17.71 -1.76
C PRO A 204 -5.62 -17.52 -0.85
N LEU A 205 -6.77 -17.25 -1.44
CA LEU A 205 -8.06 -17.12 -0.76
C LEU A 205 -8.87 -18.40 -0.88
N ALA A 206 -9.41 -18.86 0.24
CA ALA A 206 -10.54 -19.76 0.24
C ALA A 206 -11.83 -18.97 0.00
N GLU A 207 -12.81 -19.55 -0.70
CA GLU A 207 -14.11 -18.90 -0.91
C GLU A 207 -14.82 -18.61 0.42
N THR A 208 -14.70 -19.52 1.40
CA THR A 208 -15.33 -19.38 2.71
C THR A 208 -14.34 -19.62 3.84
N VAL A 209 -14.41 -18.78 4.87
CA VAL A 209 -13.68 -18.94 6.12
C VAL A 209 -14.68 -18.91 7.28
N ALA A 210 -14.68 -19.95 8.11
CA ALA A 210 -15.51 -20.00 9.31
C ALA A 210 -14.95 -19.05 10.38
N LEU A 211 -15.84 -18.31 11.05
CA LEU A 211 -15.47 -17.34 12.09
C LEU A 211 -15.79 -17.89 13.49
N PRO A 212 -15.10 -17.40 14.53
CA PRO A 212 -15.31 -17.86 15.91
C PRO A 212 -16.74 -17.68 16.43
N ASP A 213 -17.50 -16.73 15.89
CA ASP A 213 -18.90 -16.46 16.25
C ASP A 213 -19.91 -17.39 15.54
N GLY A 214 -19.42 -18.37 14.77
CA GLY A 214 -20.23 -19.29 13.98
C GLY A 214 -20.70 -18.73 12.64
N SER A 215 -20.45 -17.44 12.36
CA SER A 215 -20.70 -16.86 11.04
C SER A 215 -19.60 -17.22 10.05
N VAL A 216 -19.82 -16.89 8.77
CA VAL A 216 -18.86 -17.14 7.69
C VAL A 216 -18.41 -15.82 7.09
N TRP A 217 -17.14 -15.76 6.70
CA TRP A 217 -16.62 -14.79 5.76
C TRP A 217 -16.61 -15.39 4.37
N ARG A 218 -17.26 -14.75 3.40
CA ARG A 218 -17.33 -15.23 2.01
C ARG A 218 -16.55 -14.30 1.10
N ASN A 219 -15.39 -14.77 0.65
CA ASN A 219 -14.57 -14.07 -0.31
C ASN A 219 -15.20 -14.16 -1.71
N LEU A 220 -15.25 -13.03 -2.41
CA LEU A 220 -15.18 -13.05 -3.86
C LEU A 220 -13.84 -13.71 -4.23
N VAL A 221 -13.86 -14.73 -5.10
CA VAL A 221 -12.65 -15.39 -5.57
C VAL A 221 -12.56 -15.34 -7.09
N VAL A 222 -11.35 -15.15 -7.59
CA VAL A 222 -10.98 -15.23 -9.01
C VAL A 222 -9.83 -16.23 -9.14
N PRO A 223 -9.59 -16.84 -10.33
CA PRO A 223 -8.56 -17.86 -10.50
C PRO A 223 -7.19 -17.46 -9.95
N GLU A 224 -6.79 -16.20 -10.14
CA GLU A 224 -5.49 -15.67 -9.69
C GLU A 224 -5.37 -15.49 -8.18
N LYS A 225 -6.47 -15.64 -7.42
CA LYS A 225 -6.47 -15.70 -5.94
C LYS A 225 -6.56 -17.12 -5.40
N LEU A 226 -6.60 -18.16 -6.24
CA LEU A 226 -6.67 -19.56 -5.79
C LEU A 226 -5.30 -20.22 -5.60
N LYS A 227 -4.23 -19.58 -6.08
CA LYS A 227 -2.84 -20.02 -5.92
C LYS A 227 -1.91 -18.82 -5.71
N VAL A 228 -0.67 -19.11 -5.34
CA VAL A 228 0.42 -18.11 -5.31
C VAL A 228 0.72 -17.62 -6.72
N ALA A 229 1.09 -16.35 -6.89
CA ALA A 229 1.46 -15.80 -8.19
C ALA A 229 2.92 -16.13 -8.53
N GLU A 230 3.16 -16.53 -9.78
CA GLU A 230 4.51 -16.80 -10.28
C GLU A 230 4.77 -16.04 -11.59
N THR A 231 3.75 -15.98 -12.44
CA THR A 231 3.78 -15.34 -13.75
C THR A 231 3.27 -13.90 -13.67
N LEU A 232 3.71 -13.07 -14.62
CA LEU A 232 3.20 -11.70 -14.76
C LEU A 232 1.66 -11.64 -14.86
N ALA A 233 1.02 -12.61 -15.50
CA ALA A 233 -0.44 -12.65 -15.62
C ALA A 233 -1.14 -12.87 -14.27
N GLU A 234 -0.58 -13.72 -13.40
CA GLU A 234 -1.09 -13.97 -12.06
C GLU A 234 -0.89 -12.75 -11.14
N TYR A 235 0.28 -12.09 -11.22
CA TYR A 235 0.51 -10.83 -10.50
C TYR A 235 -0.46 -9.73 -10.95
N ARG A 236 -0.68 -9.56 -12.26
CA ARG A 236 -1.71 -8.64 -12.79
C ARG A 236 -3.11 -8.98 -12.28
N GLY A 237 -3.45 -10.27 -12.22
CA GLY A 237 -4.73 -10.74 -11.67
C GLY A 237 -4.94 -10.34 -10.21
N ASN A 238 -3.89 -10.38 -9.39
CA ASN A 238 -3.95 -9.94 -8.01
C ASN A 238 -4.25 -8.43 -7.88
N PHE A 239 -3.65 -7.58 -8.73
CA PHE A 239 -4.02 -6.15 -8.74
C PHE A 239 -5.43 -5.90 -9.27
N ARG A 240 -5.87 -6.63 -10.31
CA ARG A 240 -7.24 -6.54 -10.83
C ARG A 240 -8.27 -6.88 -9.75
N TYR A 241 -7.98 -7.87 -8.91
CA TYR A 241 -8.87 -8.33 -7.87
C TYR A 241 -9.33 -7.20 -6.96
N ASN A 242 -8.40 -6.37 -6.45
CA ASN A 242 -8.75 -5.26 -5.55
C ASN A 242 -9.62 -4.20 -6.24
N LEU A 243 -9.49 -4.04 -7.57
CA LEU A 243 -10.31 -3.13 -8.38
C LEU A 243 -11.71 -3.68 -8.72
N LEU A 244 -12.06 -4.88 -8.25
CA LEU A 244 -13.43 -5.39 -8.27
C LEU A 244 -14.28 -4.77 -7.15
N ASP A 245 -13.66 -4.28 -6.08
CA ASP A 245 -14.37 -3.69 -4.94
C ASP A 245 -14.90 -2.28 -5.27
N GLU A 246 -16.17 -2.05 -4.93
CA GLU A 246 -16.82 -0.76 -5.20
C GLU A 246 -16.37 0.36 -4.26
N ASN A 247 -15.97 0.07 -3.02
CA ASN A 247 -15.46 1.09 -2.11
C ASN A 247 -14.09 1.59 -2.59
N PHE A 248 -13.22 0.66 -3.01
CA PHE A 248 -11.90 0.99 -3.55
C PHE A 248 -12.03 1.79 -4.84
N LYS A 249 -12.88 1.38 -5.80
CA LYS A 249 -13.13 2.16 -7.02
C LYS A 249 -13.68 3.57 -6.75
N ARG A 250 -14.60 3.73 -5.78
CA ARG A 250 -15.11 5.07 -5.41
C ARG A 250 -14.01 5.96 -4.83
N LEU A 251 -13.21 5.45 -3.90
CA LEU A 251 -12.06 6.16 -3.36
C LEU A 251 -11.11 6.59 -4.48
N ASN A 252 -10.73 5.66 -5.37
CA ASN A 252 -9.83 5.92 -6.50
C ASN A 252 -10.31 7.02 -7.44
N SER A 253 -11.63 7.13 -7.64
CA SER A 253 -12.21 8.17 -8.49
C SER A 253 -12.19 9.57 -7.84
N GLU A 254 -12.00 9.67 -6.52
CA GLU A 254 -12.14 10.92 -5.77
C GLU A 254 -10.88 11.38 -5.03
N VAL A 255 -9.98 10.45 -4.71
CA VAL A 255 -8.78 10.69 -3.89
C VAL A 255 -7.57 10.16 -4.66
N SER A 256 -6.55 11.00 -4.78
CA SER A 256 -5.32 10.62 -5.48
C SER A 256 -4.41 9.79 -4.59
N TRP A 257 -3.70 8.83 -5.16
CA TRP A 257 -2.77 7.99 -4.43
C TRP A 257 -1.32 8.44 -4.53
N ILE A 258 -0.57 8.20 -3.46
CA ILE A 258 0.89 8.03 -3.48
C ILE A 258 1.13 6.55 -3.16
N TYR A 259 1.58 5.79 -4.15
CA TYR A 259 1.86 4.36 -3.97
C TYR A 259 3.28 4.11 -3.47
N GLN A 260 3.40 3.26 -2.46
CA GLN A 260 4.58 2.51 -2.02
C GLN A 260 4.28 1.02 -2.18
N TRP A 261 5.30 0.17 -2.23
CA TRP A 261 5.16 -1.29 -2.20
C TRP A 261 5.86 -1.86 -0.97
N ASP A 262 5.60 -3.12 -0.67
CA ASP A 262 6.28 -3.89 0.36
C ASP A 262 6.52 -5.34 -0.14
N ASP A 263 6.49 -6.34 0.72
CA ASP A 263 6.84 -7.71 0.38
C ASP A 263 5.72 -8.45 -0.38
N HIS A 264 4.46 -8.28 0.01
CA HIS A 264 3.36 -9.10 -0.50
C HIS A 264 2.93 -8.75 -1.94
N GLU A 265 3.45 -7.66 -2.53
CA GLU A 265 3.48 -7.51 -3.98
C GLU A 265 4.22 -8.65 -4.68
N THR A 266 5.21 -9.24 -4.00
CA THR A 266 6.05 -10.35 -4.48
C THR A 266 5.76 -11.64 -3.71
N VAL A 267 6.31 -11.78 -2.50
CA VAL A 267 6.25 -12.93 -1.57
C VAL A 267 6.64 -12.44 -0.17
N ASN A 268 5.95 -12.91 0.88
CA ASN A 268 6.21 -12.59 2.28
C ASN A 268 7.71 -12.60 2.65
N ASN A 269 8.17 -11.54 3.30
CA ASN A 269 9.50 -11.26 3.84
C ASN A 269 10.65 -11.29 2.83
N TRP A 270 10.38 -11.19 1.53
CA TRP A 270 11.41 -11.44 0.51
C TRP A 270 12.60 -10.48 0.57
N TYR A 271 13.72 -10.94 0.01
CA TYR A 271 14.91 -10.12 -0.24
C TYR A 271 15.60 -10.54 -1.56
N PRO A 272 16.34 -9.63 -2.22
CA PRO A 272 17.14 -9.94 -3.40
C PRO A 272 18.04 -11.16 -3.26
N GLY A 273 17.98 -12.07 -4.23
CA GLY A 273 18.74 -13.32 -4.24
C GLY A 273 18.19 -14.46 -3.37
N GLU A 274 17.03 -14.29 -2.73
CA GLU A 274 16.37 -15.39 -2.00
C GLU A 274 16.00 -16.54 -2.95
N ILE A 275 16.20 -17.77 -2.48
CA ILE A 275 15.71 -19.00 -3.09
C ILE A 275 14.64 -19.58 -2.16
N LEU A 276 13.38 -19.57 -2.62
CA LEU A 276 12.24 -20.01 -1.83
C LEU A 276 12.30 -21.51 -1.53
N ASN A 277 11.99 -21.85 -0.29
CA ASN A 277 11.71 -23.20 0.15
C ASN A 277 10.22 -23.39 0.46
N ASP A 278 9.37 -22.99 -0.48
CA ASP A 278 7.91 -23.14 -0.38
C ASP A 278 7.40 -24.03 -1.52
N ALA A 279 6.81 -25.17 -1.18
CA ALA A 279 6.32 -26.16 -2.14
C ALA A 279 5.17 -25.65 -3.04
N ARG A 280 4.50 -24.55 -2.67
CA ARG A 280 3.44 -23.93 -3.49
C ARG A 280 3.97 -23.33 -4.79
N TYR A 281 5.27 -23.00 -4.83
CA TYR A 281 5.91 -22.35 -5.97
C TYR A 281 6.67 -23.36 -6.83
N THR A 282 6.63 -23.19 -8.14
CA THR A 282 7.51 -23.91 -9.08
C THR A 282 8.78 -23.10 -9.38
N GLU A 283 8.65 -21.78 -9.63
CA GLU A 283 9.80 -20.87 -9.66
C GLU A 283 10.25 -20.55 -8.23
N LYS A 284 11.53 -20.77 -7.94
CA LYS A 284 12.08 -20.60 -6.59
C LYS A 284 12.91 -19.32 -6.45
N ARG A 285 13.38 -18.74 -7.56
CA ARG A 285 14.20 -17.54 -7.52
C ARG A 285 13.30 -16.34 -7.33
N VAL A 286 13.40 -15.72 -6.16
CA VAL A 286 12.60 -14.54 -5.81
C VAL A 286 12.85 -13.39 -6.77
N ASP A 287 14.06 -13.22 -7.30
CA ASP A 287 14.36 -12.15 -8.26
C ASP A 287 13.47 -12.21 -9.52
N VAL A 288 13.06 -13.41 -9.95
CA VAL A 288 12.14 -13.59 -11.10
C VAL A 288 10.72 -13.19 -10.71
N LEU A 289 10.29 -13.62 -9.52
CA LEU A 289 8.99 -13.27 -8.96
C LEU A 289 8.87 -11.76 -8.76
N ALA A 290 9.88 -11.14 -8.15
CA ALA A 290 9.98 -9.70 -7.91
C ALA A 290 9.96 -8.90 -9.22
N ALA A 291 10.65 -9.38 -10.28
CA ALA A 291 10.61 -8.72 -11.58
C ALA A 291 9.20 -8.72 -12.21
N ASN A 292 8.46 -9.83 -12.08
CA ASN A 292 7.06 -9.92 -12.54
C ASN A 292 6.13 -9.05 -11.68
N ALA A 293 6.26 -9.14 -10.36
CA ALA A 293 5.54 -8.33 -9.39
C ALA A 293 5.72 -6.83 -9.65
N ARG A 294 6.96 -6.37 -9.75
CA ARG A 294 7.30 -4.96 -10.01
C ARG A 294 6.71 -4.45 -11.32
N ARG A 295 6.73 -5.27 -12.37
CA ARG A 295 6.10 -4.90 -13.64
C ARG A 295 4.59 -4.76 -13.50
N ALA A 296 3.92 -5.68 -12.82
CA ALA A 296 2.49 -5.58 -12.55
C ALA A 296 2.18 -4.35 -11.68
N PHE A 297 2.96 -4.12 -10.62
CA PHE A 297 2.84 -2.95 -9.76
C PHE A 297 2.90 -1.65 -10.56
N LEU A 298 3.92 -1.44 -11.40
CA LEU A 298 4.04 -0.24 -12.24
C LEU A 298 2.97 -0.12 -13.32
N GLU A 299 2.24 -1.19 -13.65
CA GLU A 299 1.11 -1.17 -14.57
C GLU A 299 -0.21 -0.80 -13.87
N TYR A 300 -0.34 -1.04 -12.56
CA TYR A 300 -1.58 -0.88 -11.78
C TYR A 300 -1.54 0.22 -10.71
N ALA A 301 -0.34 0.58 -10.24
CA ALA A 301 -0.06 1.70 -9.34
C ALA A 301 0.63 2.81 -10.16
N PRO A 302 -0.11 3.82 -10.67
CA PRO A 302 0.49 4.92 -11.42
C PRO A 302 1.50 5.68 -10.57
N ILE A 303 2.78 5.55 -10.92
CA ILE A 303 3.92 6.24 -10.29
C ILE A 303 4.60 7.09 -11.37
N SER A 304 5.04 8.29 -11.01
CA SER A 304 5.73 9.17 -11.94
C SER A 304 7.05 8.55 -12.39
N THR A 305 7.18 8.32 -13.69
CA THR A 305 8.42 7.82 -14.31
C THR A 305 9.42 8.94 -14.61
N ALA A 306 9.16 10.18 -14.18
CA ALA A 306 10.07 11.31 -14.34
C ALA A 306 11.32 11.23 -13.45
N SER A 307 11.51 10.12 -12.73
CA SER A 307 12.72 9.82 -11.97
C SER A 307 13.96 9.76 -12.88
N PRO A 308 15.15 10.20 -12.40
CA PRO A 308 16.40 10.22 -13.18
C PRO A 308 16.85 8.87 -13.76
N ASP A 309 16.38 7.75 -13.21
CA ASP A 309 16.72 6.41 -13.65
C ASP A 309 15.85 5.89 -14.80
N GLY A 310 14.77 6.60 -15.17
CA GLY A 310 13.89 6.26 -16.29
C GLY A 310 13.18 4.90 -16.20
N GLY A 311 13.37 4.16 -15.11
CA GLY A 311 13.02 2.75 -14.95
C GLY A 311 11.85 2.46 -14.00
N GLY A 312 11.15 3.51 -13.54
CA GLY A 312 10.02 3.38 -12.62
C GLY A 312 10.46 3.15 -11.17
N ARG A 313 11.46 3.89 -10.70
CA ARG A 313 11.85 3.91 -9.28
C ARG A 313 10.66 4.14 -8.37
N ILE A 314 10.61 3.38 -7.27
CA ILE A 314 9.54 3.49 -6.28
C ILE A 314 9.85 4.62 -5.31
N TYR A 315 11.06 4.65 -4.75
CA TYR A 315 11.45 5.74 -3.85
C TYR A 315 11.51 7.09 -4.58
N ARG A 316 10.86 8.08 -4.01
CA ARG A 316 10.69 9.42 -4.58
C ARG A 316 10.19 10.42 -3.55
N LYS A 317 10.25 11.71 -3.89
CA LYS A 317 9.70 12.80 -3.09
C LYS A 317 8.53 13.46 -3.81
N ILE A 318 7.41 13.65 -3.12
CA ILE A 318 6.25 14.40 -3.61
C ILE A 318 6.06 15.64 -2.74
N SER A 319 6.01 16.81 -3.37
CA SER A 319 5.92 18.10 -2.68
C SER A 319 4.50 18.67 -2.73
N TYR A 320 3.95 18.95 -1.57
CA TYR A 320 2.69 19.66 -1.36
C TYR A 320 2.94 21.09 -0.90
N GLY A 321 3.48 21.89 -1.83
CA GLY A 321 3.81 23.29 -1.60
C GLY A 321 4.86 23.49 -0.51
N PRO A 322 4.83 24.63 0.20
CA PRO A 322 5.71 24.88 1.33
C PRO A 322 5.23 24.17 2.63
N THR A 323 4.10 23.47 2.59
CA THR A 323 3.50 22.85 3.79
C THR A 323 4.12 21.49 4.08
N LEU A 324 4.19 20.61 3.06
CA LEU A 324 4.53 19.20 3.24
C LEU A 324 5.41 18.68 2.12
N ASP A 325 6.48 17.97 2.46
CA ASP A 325 7.16 17.02 1.58
C ASP A 325 6.92 15.59 2.07
N VAL A 326 6.53 14.69 1.16
CA VAL A 326 6.39 13.26 1.42
C VAL A 326 7.55 12.52 0.76
N PHE A 327 8.31 11.77 1.55
CA PHE A 327 9.44 10.95 1.13
C PHE A 327 9.00 9.48 1.14
N VAL A 328 8.77 8.91 -0.03
CA VAL A 328 8.39 7.50 -0.19
C VAL A 328 9.67 6.69 -0.32
N LEU A 329 9.82 5.65 0.49
CA LEU A 329 10.97 4.76 0.47
C LEU A 329 10.67 3.48 -0.34
N ASP A 330 11.73 2.71 -0.57
CA ASP A 330 11.69 1.32 -1.02
C ASP A 330 12.66 0.56 -0.11
N MET A 331 12.14 -0.27 0.79
CA MET A 331 12.93 -1.04 1.76
C MET A 331 12.99 -2.53 1.39
N ARG A 332 12.65 -2.87 0.14
CA ARG A 332 12.69 -4.24 -0.41
C ARG A 332 13.75 -4.42 -1.49
N SER A 333 13.76 -3.56 -2.50
CA SER A 333 14.61 -3.71 -3.69
C SER A 333 16.12 -3.78 -3.39
N TYR A 334 16.54 -3.20 -2.27
CA TYR A 334 17.95 -3.00 -1.92
C TYR A 334 18.33 -3.67 -0.60
N LYS A 335 17.42 -4.47 -0.04
CA LYS A 335 17.55 -5.08 1.27
C LYS A 335 18.49 -6.29 1.22
N ASN A 336 19.23 -6.51 2.30
CA ASN A 336 20.02 -7.73 2.48
C ASN A 336 19.17 -8.92 2.94
N PRO A 337 19.72 -10.14 2.92
CA PRO A 337 19.08 -11.31 3.53
C PRO A 337 18.59 -11.08 4.97
N ASN A 338 17.50 -11.72 5.37
CA ASN A 338 16.96 -11.59 6.72
C ASN A 338 17.82 -12.26 7.80
N ASN A 339 18.81 -13.07 7.40
CA ASN A 339 19.53 -13.94 8.31
C ASN A 339 20.44 -13.20 9.31
N GLN A 340 20.69 -13.85 10.45
CA GLN A 340 21.52 -13.30 11.53
C GLN A 340 22.98 -12.98 11.15
N ALA A 341 23.49 -13.50 10.02
CA ALA A 341 24.83 -13.15 9.53
C ALA A 341 24.91 -11.69 9.03
N GLN A 342 23.77 -11.02 8.79
CA GLN A 342 23.69 -9.62 8.36
C GLN A 342 23.79 -8.59 9.50
N ARG A 343 24.34 -8.98 10.65
CA ARG A 343 24.66 -8.07 11.77
C ARG A 343 25.89 -7.20 11.49
N ASP A 344 26.69 -7.54 10.47
CA ASP A 344 27.87 -6.77 10.07
C ASP A 344 27.48 -5.36 9.58
N PRO A 345 27.92 -4.29 10.25
CA PRO A 345 27.71 -2.90 9.82
C PRO A 345 28.22 -2.59 8.40
N ALA A 346 29.24 -3.31 7.91
CA ALA A 346 29.81 -3.10 6.58
C ALA A 346 28.95 -3.70 5.46
N GLY A 347 28.11 -4.70 5.77
CA GLY A 347 27.19 -5.32 4.82
C GLY A 347 25.82 -4.64 4.78
N ALA A 348 25.40 -3.98 5.85
CA ALA A 348 24.07 -3.42 6.07
C ALA A 348 23.41 -2.73 4.86
N ALA A 349 22.29 -3.29 4.40
CA ALA A 349 21.40 -2.63 3.45
C ALA A 349 19.92 -2.92 3.77
N ILE A 350 19.16 -1.84 3.91
CA ILE A 350 17.68 -1.82 3.92
C ILE A 350 17.17 -0.83 2.86
N LEU A 351 17.80 0.34 2.77
CA LEU A 351 17.61 1.31 1.69
C LEU A 351 18.68 1.14 0.60
N GLY A 352 19.87 0.67 1.00
CA GLY A 352 21.07 0.71 0.16
C GLY A 352 21.68 2.11 0.08
N ALA A 353 22.93 2.17 -0.38
CA ALA A 353 23.74 3.38 -0.31
C ALA A 353 23.17 4.56 -1.10
N GLU A 354 22.65 4.32 -2.31
CA GLU A 354 22.13 5.38 -3.18
C GLU A 354 20.87 6.03 -2.59
N GLN A 355 19.89 5.23 -2.17
CA GLN A 355 18.65 5.72 -1.57
C GLN A 355 18.90 6.38 -0.21
N SER A 356 19.76 5.80 0.63
CA SER A 356 20.18 6.42 1.90
C SER A 356 20.77 7.81 1.68
N GLN A 357 21.69 7.96 0.72
CA GLN A 357 22.27 9.26 0.38
C GLN A 357 21.25 10.20 -0.25
N TRP A 358 20.35 9.69 -1.09
CA TRP A 358 19.26 10.46 -1.66
C TRP A 358 18.34 11.03 -0.57
N LEU A 359 17.92 10.21 0.39
CA LEU A 359 17.04 10.62 1.48
C LEU A 359 17.68 11.73 2.30
N ILE A 360 18.95 11.55 2.70
CA ILE A 360 19.71 12.56 3.46
C ILE A 360 19.78 13.89 2.69
N ARG A 361 20.12 13.85 1.40
CA ARG A 361 20.22 15.06 0.56
C ARG A 361 18.88 15.76 0.38
N GLU A 362 17.82 15.00 0.12
CA GLU A 362 16.51 15.60 -0.15
C GLU A 362 15.84 16.13 1.13
N LEU A 363 16.07 15.50 2.28
CA LEU A 363 15.65 16.03 3.59
C LEU A 363 16.36 17.34 3.92
N ASP A 364 17.68 17.42 3.69
CA ASP A 364 18.48 18.65 3.90
C ASP A 364 18.04 19.80 2.97
N ARG A 365 17.71 19.48 1.72
CA ARG A 365 17.22 20.45 0.74
C ARG A 365 15.79 20.91 0.98
N SER A 366 14.95 20.09 1.61
CA SER A 366 13.53 20.37 1.82
C SER A 366 13.29 21.63 2.64
N LYS A 367 12.52 22.56 2.06
CA LYS A 367 12.04 23.78 2.74
C LYS A 367 10.58 23.70 3.18
N ALA A 368 9.92 22.56 2.96
CA ALA A 368 8.57 22.33 3.45
C ALA A 368 8.52 22.39 4.98
N THR A 369 7.38 22.77 5.56
CA THR A 369 7.24 22.85 7.01
C THR A 369 7.35 21.47 7.65
N TRP A 370 6.67 20.46 7.08
CA TRP A 370 6.72 19.07 7.52
C TRP A 370 7.40 18.17 6.49
N LYS A 371 8.15 17.18 6.97
CA LYS A 371 8.71 16.10 6.16
C LYS A 371 8.15 14.79 6.68
N VAL A 372 7.26 14.16 5.91
CA VAL A 372 6.73 12.84 6.23
C VAL A 372 7.55 11.80 5.48
N ILE A 373 8.09 10.82 6.19
CA ILE A 373 8.88 9.72 5.63
C ILE A 373 8.02 8.46 5.72
N ALA A 374 7.58 7.97 4.56
CA ALA A 374 6.80 6.75 4.45
C ALA A 374 7.75 5.56 4.29
N ALA A 375 7.75 4.68 5.28
CA ALA A 375 8.60 3.51 5.35
C ALA A 375 7.72 2.26 5.21
N ASP A 376 8.04 1.40 4.25
CA ASP A 376 7.31 0.15 4.05
C ASP A 376 7.53 -0.82 5.23
N LEU A 377 8.66 -0.70 5.95
CA LEU A 377 8.95 -1.46 7.16
C LEU A 377 9.07 -0.57 8.41
N PRO A 378 8.69 -1.07 9.60
CA PRO A 378 8.81 -0.33 10.86
C PRO A 378 10.26 -0.21 11.33
N ILE A 379 10.58 0.88 12.03
CA ILE A 379 11.94 1.22 12.48
C ILE A 379 12.34 0.43 13.72
N GLY A 380 11.45 0.33 14.71
CA GLY A 380 11.80 -0.18 16.04
C GLY A 380 11.14 -1.52 16.42
N LEU A 381 10.32 -2.07 15.54
CA LEU A 381 9.60 -3.32 15.78
C LEU A 381 10.39 -4.50 15.26
N ILE A 382 10.59 -5.49 16.12
CA ILE A 382 11.10 -6.80 15.69
C ILE A 382 9.98 -7.50 14.91
N VAL A 383 10.19 -7.70 13.62
CA VAL A 383 9.27 -8.46 12.75
C VAL A 383 9.90 -9.83 12.47
N PRO A 384 9.38 -10.91 13.10
CA PRO A 384 9.99 -12.24 13.00
C PRO A 384 9.86 -12.87 11.61
N ASP A 385 10.92 -13.55 11.20
CA ASP A 385 10.96 -14.37 9.99
C ASP A 385 11.45 -15.78 10.31
N GLY A 386 10.59 -16.57 10.94
CA GLY A 386 11.01 -17.85 11.52
C GLY A 386 11.93 -17.63 12.72
N ALA A 387 13.21 -17.97 12.58
CA ALA A 387 14.25 -17.70 13.60
C ALA A 387 15.05 -16.41 13.32
N ASP A 388 14.82 -15.80 12.16
CA ASP A 388 15.43 -14.57 11.69
C ASP A 388 14.47 -13.38 11.88
N VAL A 389 14.86 -12.20 11.39
CA VAL A 389 14.07 -10.96 11.50
C VAL A 389 14.15 -10.17 10.20
N GLU A 390 13.07 -9.49 9.81
CA GLU A 390 12.92 -8.95 8.46
C GLU A 390 12.86 -7.41 8.40
N ALA A 391 12.38 -6.74 9.46
CA ALA A 391 12.31 -5.28 9.53
C ALA A 391 13.65 -4.59 9.88
N VAL A 392 13.64 -3.31 10.22
CA VAL A 392 14.87 -2.57 10.57
C VAL A 392 15.52 -3.14 11.82
N ALA A 393 14.73 -3.34 12.88
CA ALA A 393 15.17 -3.86 14.17
C ALA A 393 15.75 -5.28 14.08
N GLN A 394 16.97 -5.48 14.57
CA GLN A 394 17.64 -6.78 14.55
C GLN A 394 17.31 -7.66 15.78
N GLY A 395 16.71 -7.09 16.82
CA GLY A 395 16.35 -7.77 18.06
C GLY A 395 17.48 -7.81 19.10
N ASP A 396 18.56 -7.06 18.87
CA ASP A 396 19.70 -6.96 19.80
C ASP A 396 19.49 -5.82 20.82
N GLY A 397 18.82 -4.73 20.43
CA GLY A 397 18.51 -3.59 21.29
C GLY A 397 19.74 -2.78 21.77
N GLY A 398 20.90 -2.97 21.14
CA GLY A 398 22.18 -2.40 21.50
C GLY A 398 22.63 -1.26 20.58
N ALA A 399 23.94 -1.14 20.36
CA ALA A 399 24.44 -0.25 19.31
C ALA A 399 23.88 -0.66 17.93
N PRO A 400 23.66 0.27 16.98
CA PRO A 400 23.09 -0.07 15.70
C PRO A 400 23.92 -1.14 14.97
N LEU A 401 23.26 -2.22 14.56
CA LEU A 401 23.83 -3.33 13.80
C LEU A 401 23.01 -3.60 12.54
N GLY A 402 23.66 -4.22 11.54
CA GLY A 402 22.99 -4.57 10.29
C GLY A 402 22.14 -3.42 9.72
N ARG A 403 20.87 -3.69 9.41
CA ARG A 403 19.94 -2.73 8.78
C ARG A 403 19.72 -1.45 9.60
N GLU A 404 19.90 -1.48 10.92
CA GLU A 404 19.80 -0.29 11.78
C GLU A 404 20.85 0.76 11.45
N VAL A 405 22.00 0.37 10.91
CA VAL A 405 23.12 1.28 10.61
C VAL A 405 22.75 2.35 9.58
N GLU A 406 21.97 1.99 8.56
CA GLU A 406 21.50 2.95 7.56
C GLU A 406 20.51 3.94 8.18
N ILE A 407 19.61 3.47 9.04
CA ILE A 407 18.66 4.33 9.75
C ILE A 407 19.38 5.24 10.74
N ALA A 408 20.35 4.72 11.50
CA ALA A 408 21.20 5.53 12.38
C ALA A 408 21.91 6.65 11.61
N ARG A 409 22.44 6.36 10.41
CA ARG A 409 23.08 7.36 9.54
C ARG A 409 22.10 8.44 9.09
N VAL A 410 20.88 8.07 8.71
CA VAL A 410 19.82 9.02 8.32
C VAL A 410 19.45 9.90 9.51
N LEU A 411 19.22 9.32 10.68
CA LEU A 411 18.86 10.03 11.92
C LEU A 411 19.97 10.99 12.38
N SER A 412 21.24 10.55 12.38
CA SER A 412 22.41 11.42 12.62
C SER A 412 22.46 12.59 11.65
N SER A 413 22.17 12.34 10.37
CA SER A 413 22.21 13.38 9.35
C SER A 413 21.08 14.39 9.51
N ILE A 414 19.87 13.95 9.85
CA ILE A 414 18.72 14.80 10.20
C ILE A 414 19.12 15.76 11.34
N LYS A 415 19.68 15.23 12.43
CA LYS A 415 20.14 16.01 13.58
C LYS A 415 21.26 16.98 13.19
N LYS A 416 22.31 16.49 12.54
CA LYS A 416 23.49 17.28 12.12
C LYS A 416 23.09 18.46 11.23
N ASN A 417 22.20 18.22 10.27
CA ASN A 417 21.74 19.22 9.33
C ASN A 417 20.58 20.07 9.88
N LYS A 418 20.14 19.81 11.11
CA LYS A 418 19.03 20.50 11.78
C LYS A 418 17.73 20.42 10.97
N VAL A 419 17.48 19.29 10.31
CA VAL A 419 16.22 19.02 9.63
C VAL A 419 15.15 18.84 10.72
N ARG A 420 14.17 19.74 10.74
CA ARG A 420 13.08 19.75 11.73
C ARG A 420 11.80 19.14 11.16
N ASN A 421 10.85 18.86 12.06
CA ASN A 421 9.47 18.48 11.71
C ASN A 421 9.40 17.21 10.85
N THR A 422 10.18 16.20 11.22
CA THR A 422 10.15 14.87 10.61
C THR A 422 9.15 13.99 11.34
N VAL A 423 8.35 13.25 10.58
CA VAL A 423 7.42 12.22 11.07
C VAL A 423 7.57 11.00 10.18
N TRP A 424 7.61 9.81 10.78
CA TRP A 424 7.63 8.55 10.07
C TRP A 424 6.24 7.91 10.09
N ILE A 425 5.85 7.27 9.00
CA ILE A 425 4.62 6.49 8.90
C ILE A 425 4.90 5.14 8.26
N THR A 426 4.16 4.12 8.68
CA THR A 426 4.31 2.73 8.18
C THR A 426 3.01 1.92 8.33
N ALA A 427 3.00 0.70 7.78
CA ALA A 427 1.98 -0.34 7.92
C ALA A 427 2.66 -1.69 8.30
N ASP A 428 2.53 -2.75 7.48
CA ASP A 428 3.17 -4.09 7.62
C ASP A 428 2.65 -4.93 8.81
N VAL A 429 2.63 -4.37 10.02
CA VAL A 429 2.49 -5.20 11.23
C VAL A 429 1.04 -5.52 11.62
N HIS A 430 0.06 -5.05 10.86
CA HIS A 430 -1.37 -5.34 10.96
C HIS A 430 -2.02 -5.00 12.32
N TYR A 431 -1.64 -3.85 12.86
CA TYR A 431 -2.35 -3.14 13.92
C TYR A 431 -2.04 -1.64 13.83
N THR A 432 -2.68 -0.83 14.67
CA THR A 432 -2.37 0.60 14.73
C THR A 432 -1.67 0.98 16.03
N ALA A 433 -0.67 1.85 15.94
CA ALA A 433 0.15 2.27 17.07
C ALA A 433 0.78 3.64 16.86
N ALA A 434 1.18 4.26 17.96
CA ALA A 434 1.99 5.47 17.98
C ALA A 434 3.25 5.23 18.81
N HIS A 435 4.39 5.30 18.16
CA HIS A 435 5.70 5.10 18.77
C HIS A 435 6.46 6.42 18.86
N HIS A 436 7.00 6.71 20.04
CA HIS A 436 7.87 7.86 20.25
C HIS A 436 9.30 7.39 20.52
N TYR A 437 10.25 7.91 19.73
CA TYR A 437 11.66 7.57 19.82
C TYR A 437 12.41 8.71 20.50
N SER A 438 13.26 8.40 21.47
CA SER A 438 14.08 9.40 22.15
C SER A 438 15.49 8.88 22.43
N PRO A 439 16.54 9.69 22.19
CA PRO A 439 17.90 9.35 22.57
C PRO A 439 18.01 9.09 24.08
N ASP A 440 17.16 9.66 24.93
CA ASP A 440 17.23 9.44 26.39
C ASP A 440 17.01 7.95 26.77
N ARG A 441 16.19 7.24 25.99
CA ARG A 441 15.86 5.82 26.19
C ARG A 441 16.66 4.87 25.30
N ALA A 442 17.35 5.41 24.30
CA ALA A 442 17.98 4.62 23.24
C ALA A 442 19.39 4.14 23.61
N ALA A 443 19.84 3.05 23.01
CA ALA A 443 21.25 2.67 23.06
C ALA A 443 22.10 3.57 22.13
N PHE A 444 21.63 3.84 20.91
CA PHE A 444 22.19 4.85 20.02
C PHE A 444 21.73 6.25 20.45
N LYS A 445 22.63 7.24 20.56
CA LYS A 445 22.27 8.56 21.11
C LYS A 445 22.27 9.70 20.09
N ASP A 446 22.76 9.46 18.88
CA ASP A 446 22.99 10.55 17.91
C ASP A 446 21.79 10.83 17.00
N PHE A 447 20.67 11.22 17.60
CA PHE A 447 19.48 11.65 16.87
C PHE A 447 18.60 12.59 17.71
N ASP A 448 17.70 13.35 17.07
CA ASP A 448 16.68 14.15 17.75
C ASP A 448 15.40 13.31 17.93
N PRO A 449 14.60 13.50 19.02
CA PRO A 449 13.35 12.75 19.21
C PRO A 449 12.38 12.86 18.02
N PHE A 450 11.71 11.77 17.69
CA PHE A 450 10.74 11.73 16.58
C PHE A 450 9.59 10.75 16.84
N TRP A 451 8.57 10.82 16.00
CA TRP A 451 7.41 9.93 16.02
C TRP A 451 7.38 9.03 14.79
N GLU A 452 6.98 7.78 15.02
CA GLU A 452 6.52 6.84 13.99
C GLU A 452 5.05 6.49 14.28
N PHE A 453 4.22 6.51 13.24
CA PHE A 453 2.81 6.14 13.34
C PHE A 453 2.52 4.94 12.43
N VAL A 454 1.93 3.91 13.02
CA VAL A 454 1.56 2.67 12.34
C VAL A 454 0.07 2.67 12.08
N ALA A 455 -0.34 2.44 10.82
CA ALA A 455 -1.74 2.25 10.49
C ALA A 455 -1.94 1.16 9.43
N GLY A 456 -2.55 0.07 9.87
CA GLY A 456 -2.95 -1.09 9.08
C GLY A 456 -3.59 -2.12 10.02
N PRO A 457 -4.26 -3.16 9.51
CA PRO A 457 -4.43 -3.42 8.09
C PRO A 457 -5.69 -2.72 7.54
N ALA A 458 -5.71 -2.49 6.22
CA ALA A 458 -6.87 -1.96 5.53
C ALA A 458 -7.97 -3.03 5.39
N ASN A 459 -7.60 -4.21 4.88
CA ASN A 459 -8.51 -5.34 4.73
C ASN A 459 -7.71 -6.65 4.75
N ALA A 460 -7.08 -6.95 5.87
CA ALA A 460 -6.24 -8.13 6.06
C ALA A 460 -6.31 -8.63 7.51
N GLY A 461 -5.61 -9.73 7.79
CA GLY A 461 -5.65 -10.39 9.08
C GLY A 461 -4.91 -9.60 10.13
N THR A 462 -5.43 -9.42 11.32
CA THR A 462 -4.76 -8.59 12.35
C THR A 462 -3.74 -9.37 13.19
N PHE A 463 -2.62 -8.75 13.55
CA PHE A 463 -1.55 -9.37 14.34
C PHE A 463 -1.03 -8.43 15.45
N GLY A 464 -0.01 -8.90 16.16
CA GLY A 464 0.74 -8.10 17.13
C GLY A 464 0.07 -7.93 18.50
N PRO A 465 0.56 -6.97 19.30
CA PRO A 465 1.67 -6.09 18.95
C PRO A 465 3.01 -6.82 18.91
N ASN A 466 3.89 -6.40 18.01
CA ASN A 466 5.25 -6.92 17.94
C ASN A 466 6.12 -6.27 19.04
N THR A 467 7.22 -6.93 19.39
CA THR A 467 8.16 -6.45 20.41
C THR A 467 8.95 -5.27 19.88
N LEU A 468 9.04 -4.19 20.66
CA LEU A 468 9.94 -3.07 20.41
C LEU A 468 11.34 -3.39 20.97
N GLU A 469 12.38 -3.00 20.24
CA GLU A 469 13.76 -3.08 20.72
C GLU A 469 14.37 -1.72 21.08
N SER A 470 15.41 -1.71 21.91
CA SER A 470 15.94 -0.50 22.54
C SER A 470 16.98 0.29 21.71
N THR A 471 17.36 -0.15 20.51
CA THR A 471 18.40 0.50 19.69
C THR A 471 18.15 2.00 19.53
N PHE A 472 16.92 2.38 19.14
CA PHE A 472 16.48 3.78 18.98
C PHE A 472 15.53 4.25 20.10
N GLY A 473 15.43 3.51 21.20
CA GLY A 473 14.65 3.91 22.39
C GLY A 473 13.16 4.19 22.15
N PRO A 474 12.44 3.37 21.38
CA PRO A 474 11.01 3.54 21.18
C PRO A 474 10.23 3.37 22.49
N GLU A 475 9.12 4.09 22.57
CA GLU A 475 8.08 3.92 23.58
C GLU A 475 6.75 3.75 22.84
N ALA A 476 6.02 2.67 23.15
CA ALA A 476 4.67 2.46 22.66
C ALA A 476 3.68 3.34 23.45
N VAL A 477 3.45 4.56 22.96
CA VAL A 477 2.53 5.51 23.58
C VAL A 477 1.07 5.10 23.39
N PHE A 478 0.78 4.43 22.27
CA PHE A 478 -0.52 3.87 21.99
C PHE A 478 -0.40 2.62 21.12
N VAL A 479 -1.24 1.63 21.38
CA VAL A 479 -1.39 0.41 20.59
C VAL A 479 -2.85 0.00 20.62
N LYS A 480 -3.44 -0.29 19.46
CA LYS A 480 -4.69 -1.02 19.32
C LYS A 480 -4.48 -2.18 18.36
N ALA A 481 -4.38 -3.37 18.95
CA ALA A 481 -4.10 -4.64 18.30
C ALA A 481 -5.14 -5.69 18.77
N PRO A 482 -5.15 -6.90 18.21
CA PRO A 482 -5.99 -7.99 18.70
C PRO A 482 -5.79 -8.27 20.20
N PRO A 483 -6.83 -8.72 20.91
CA PRO A 483 -6.68 -9.19 22.28
C PRO A 483 -5.62 -10.29 22.39
N ALA A 484 -4.93 -10.35 23.53
CA ALA A 484 -3.90 -11.35 23.76
C ALA A 484 -4.41 -12.78 23.49
N GLY A 485 -3.64 -13.54 22.71
CA GLY A 485 -3.98 -14.90 22.28
C GLY A 485 -4.86 -14.99 21.03
N GLN A 486 -5.34 -13.87 20.50
CA GLN A 486 -6.05 -13.81 19.22
C GLN A 486 -5.15 -13.28 18.11
N VAL A 487 -5.21 -13.91 16.94
CA VAL A 487 -4.44 -13.52 15.74
C VAL A 487 -5.28 -13.76 14.50
N ASN A 488 -4.91 -13.10 13.40
CA ASN A 488 -5.58 -13.20 12.11
C ASN A 488 -7.11 -12.96 12.19
N LEU A 489 -7.54 -11.94 12.93
CA LEU A 489 -8.97 -11.63 13.01
C LEU A 489 -9.46 -11.04 11.69
N SER A 490 -10.65 -11.46 11.27
CA SER A 490 -11.29 -10.94 10.05
C SER A 490 -11.65 -9.46 10.19
N PRO A 491 -11.89 -8.76 9.05
CA PRO A 491 -12.40 -7.39 9.07
C PRO A 491 -13.71 -7.19 9.84
N LYS A 492 -14.52 -8.25 10.06
CA LYS A 492 -15.73 -8.17 10.91
C LYS A 492 -15.42 -7.85 12.39
N SER A 493 -14.19 -8.08 12.84
CA SER A 493 -13.74 -7.70 14.20
C SER A 493 -13.73 -6.19 14.43
N GLY A 494 -13.75 -5.38 13.36
CA GLY A 494 -13.64 -3.93 13.42
C GLY A 494 -12.21 -3.40 13.63
N LEU A 495 -11.21 -4.29 13.76
CA LEU A 495 -9.80 -3.94 13.93
C LEU A 495 -9.10 -3.74 12.58
N GLN A 496 -9.68 -2.91 11.72
CA GLN A 496 -9.01 -2.43 10.50
C GLN A 496 -8.77 -0.94 10.68
N PHE A 497 -7.64 -0.44 10.17
CA PHE A 497 -7.16 0.89 10.54
C PHE A 497 -6.60 1.66 9.35
N PHE A 498 -6.82 2.97 9.39
CA PHE A 498 -6.08 3.93 8.58
C PHE A 498 -5.67 5.11 9.47
N GLY A 499 -4.56 5.74 9.10
CA GLY A 499 -4.13 6.97 9.71
C GLY A 499 -4.63 8.17 8.93
N ARG A 500 -4.82 9.30 9.61
CA ARG A 500 -5.12 10.61 9.01
C ARG A 500 -4.15 11.64 9.53
N ILE A 501 -3.54 12.40 8.63
CA ILE A 501 -2.72 13.57 8.94
C ILE A 501 -3.44 14.81 8.42
N ALA A 502 -3.52 15.85 9.24
CA ALA A 502 -4.00 17.17 8.85
C ALA A 502 -3.03 18.25 9.36
N ILE A 503 -2.54 19.09 8.45
CA ILE A 503 -1.66 20.22 8.74
C ILE A 503 -2.49 21.49 8.56
N ASP A 504 -2.59 22.28 9.63
CA ASP A 504 -3.28 23.57 9.62
C ASP A 504 -2.38 24.64 8.98
N GLY A 505 -2.84 25.30 7.92
CA GLY A 505 -2.03 26.23 7.13
C GLY A 505 -1.61 27.49 7.89
N SER A 506 -2.35 27.88 8.92
CA SER A 506 -2.11 29.08 9.74
C SER A 506 -1.07 28.81 10.85
N SER A 507 -1.39 27.89 11.76
CA SER A 507 -0.54 27.50 12.89
C SER A 507 0.61 26.59 12.48
N ARG A 508 0.52 25.98 11.30
CA ARG A 508 1.44 24.97 10.77
C ARG A 508 1.52 23.70 11.63
N ALA A 509 0.62 23.52 12.58
CA ALA A 509 0.61 22.33 13.42
C ALA A 509 0.11 21.13 12.61
N LEU A 510 0.77 19.99 12.78
CA LEU A 510 0.37 18.70 12.21
C LEU A 510 -0.39 17.91 13.26
N THR A 511 -1.58 17.44 12.92
CA THR A 511 -2.39 16.55 13.75
C THR A 511 -2.41 15.17 13.09
N VAL A 512 -2.07 14.15 13.87
CA VAL A 512 -2.19 12.74 13.48
C VAL A 512 -3.37 12.14 14.22
N GLU A 513 -4.20 11.39 13.51
CA GLU A 513 -5.31 10.61 14.04
C GLU A 513 -5.15 9.17 13.56
N LEU A 514 -5.32 8.20 14.46
CA LEU A 514 -5.43 6.78 14.13
C LEU A 514 -6.91 6.42 14.16
N VAL A 515 -7.42 5.86 13.07
CA VAL A 515 -8.86 5.73 12.82
C VAL A 515 -9.19 4.28 12.51
N ASP A 516 -10.27 3.75 13.11
CA ASP A 516 -10.73 2.39 12.85
C ASP A 516 -11.74 2.29 11.69
N LEU A 517 -12.14 1.06 11.37
CA LEU A 517 -13.07 0.73 10.28
C LEU A 517 -14.41 1.48 10.36
N ALA A 518 -14.86 1.83 11.57
CA ALA A 518 -16.09 2.57 11.79
C ALA A 518 -15.93 4.08 11.57
N GLY A 519 -14.71 4.55 11.29
CA GLY A 519 -14.37 5.97 11.23
C GLY A 519 -14.15 6.60 12.60
N THR A 520 -13.97 5.80 13.65
CA THR A 520 -13.74 6.31 15.01
C THR A 520 -12.26 6.64 15.17
N VAL A 521 -11.96 7.87 15.60
CA VAL A 521 -10.61 8.25 16.02
C VAL A 521 -10.32 7.55 17.34
N VAL A 522 -9.42 6.56 17.32
CA VAL A 522 -9.03 5.77 18.50
C VAL A 522 -7.86 6.40 19.26
N TRP A 523 -7.11 7.27 18.59
CA TRP A 523 -6.00 8.04 19.18
C TRP A 523 -5.68 9.26 18.33
N SER A 524 -5.18 10.33 18.97
CA SER A 524 -4.77 11.55 18.27
C SER A 524 -3.58 12.24 18.94
N LYS A 525 -2.75 12.90 18.13
CA LYS A 525 -1.63 13.73 18.56
C LYS A 525 -1.47 14.96 17.69
N ARG A 526 -1.48 16.12 18.34
CA ARG A 526 -1.10 17.40 17.71
C ARG A 526 0.38 17.69 17.97
N LEU A 527 1.12 17.96 16.90
CA LEU A 527 2.54 18.30 16.89
C LEU A 527 2.69 19.75 16.41
N PRO A 528 3.17 20.68 17.25
CA PRO A 528 3.48 22.03 16.81
C PRO A 528 4.68 22.00 15.85
N ALA A 529 4.68 22.86 14.83
CA ALA A 529 5.85 23.05 14.00
C ALA A 529 6.98 23.68 14.82
N ALA A 530 8.19 23.14 14.73
CA ALA A 530 9.39 23.76 15.25
C ALA A 530 9.61 25.12 14.56
N ARG A 531 10.08 26.10 15.35
CA ARG A 531 10.39 27.45 14.89
C ARG A 531 11.74 27.53 14.19
#